data_AF-A0A1M5NP56-F1
#
_entry.id   AF-A0A1M5NP56-F1
#
_cell.length_a   1.000
_cell.length_b   1.000
_cell.length_c   1.000
_cell.angle_alpha   90.00
_cell.angle_beta   90.00
_cell.angle_gamma   90.00
#
_symmetry.space_group_name_H-M   'P 1'
#
loop_
_entity.id
_entity.type
_entity.pdbx_description
1 polymer ?
#
loop_
_entity_poly.entity_id
_entity_poly.type
_entity_poly.pdbx_seq_one_letter_code
_entity_poly.pdbx_strand_id
1 'polypeptide(L)'
;MPYKALASDGKDGRKRKGKRTTKNSSTAPRKLVITARFREKAAEAVQYRLLGYKFQQIADEMKIDIAYAHRLVKWAKDREPVEGAAELKALMSDRLEMMLTGTLGNAFEGDSEAQEQSRRTMEIQAKLHGLYAAQKLEHSGEVAGGGTSVIVISSDDAKL
;
A
#
# COMPACT_ATOMS: atom_id res chain seq x y z
N MET A 1 3.81 -32.09 84.36
CA MET A 1 2.84 -30.98 84.54
C MET A 1 2.77 -30.18 83.23
N PRO A 2 1.59 -30.06 82.60
CA PRO A 2 1.38 -29.40 81.31
C PRO A 2 1.02 -27.92 81.48
N TYR A 3 1.41 -27.06 80.53
CA TYR A 3 0.64 -25.84 80.25
C TYR A 3 0.53 -25.58 78.75
N LYS A 4 -0.74 -25.48 78.35
CA LYS A 4 -1.31 -25.21 77.04
C LYS A 4 -1.31 -23.69 76.85
N ALA A 5 -0.79 -23.18 75.73
CA ALA A 5 -1.02 -21.81 75.30
C ALA A 5 -1.66 -21.83 73.90
N LEU A 6 -2.91 -21.37 73.85
CA LEU A 6 -3.69 -21.05 72.65
C LEU A 6 -3.35 -19.61 72.24
N ALA A 7 -3.06 -19.37 70.96
CA ALA A 7 -3.22 -18.11 70.20
C ALA A 7 -2.52 -18.31 68.84
N SER A 8 -2.96 -17.81 67.69
CA SER A 8 -4.12 -17.01 67.31
C SER A 8 -4.12 -16.99 65.77
N ASP A 9 -5.31 -17.02 65.17
CA ASP A 9 -5.57 -16.81 63.74
C ASP A 9 -4.73 -15.67 63.13
N GLY A 10 -3.67 -16.02 62.41
CA GLY A 10 -2.94 -15.12 61.54
C GLY A 10 -3.55 -15.12 60.15
N LYS A 11 -4.73 -14.49 59.97
CA LYS A 11 -5.25 -14.18 58.63
C LYS A 11 -4.26 -13.25 57.93
N ASP A 12 -3.47 -13.81 57.01
CA ASP A 12 -2.55 -13.10 56.14
C ASP A 12 -3.35 -12.23 55.14
N GLY A 13 -3.86 -11.11 55.63
CA GLY A 13 -4.67 -10.13 54.90
C GLY A 13 -3.87 -9.25 53.95
N ARG A 14 -2.96 -9.83 53.14
CA ARG A 14 -2.27 -9.09 52.08
C ARG A 14 -3.24 -8.81 50.94
N LYS A 15 -4.03 -7.74 51.09
CA LYS A 15 -4.84 -7.16 50.02
C LYS A 15 -3.92 -6.88 48.82
N ARG A 16 -4.05 -7.69 47.76
CA ARG A 16 -3.46 -7.44 46.45
C ARG A 16 -4.00 -6.10 45.96
N LYS A 17 -3.23 -5.02 46.07
CA LYS A 17 -3.54 -3.74 45.45
C LYS A 17 -3.61 -3.98 43.94
N GLY A 18 -4.83 -4.09 43.40
CA GLY A 18 -5.05 -4.26 41.97
C GLY A 18 -4.35 -3.14 41.19
N LYS A 19 -3.58 -3.50 40.16
CA LYS A 19 -2.98 -2.53 39.24
C LYS A 19 -4.13 -1.70 38.63
N ARG A 20 -4.18 -0.41 38.95
CA ARG A 20 -5.10 0.54 38.29
C ARG A 20 -4.74 0.58 36.80
N THR A 21 -5.51 -0.11 35.97
CA THR A 21 -5.36 0.01 34.53
C THR A 21 -6.06 1.31 34.10
N THR A 22 -5.30 2.39 33.91
CA THR A 22 -5.79 3.60 33.24
C THR A 22 -5.94 3.31 31.75
N LYS A 23 -6.96 2.52 31.38
CA LYS A 23 -7.27 2.21 29.99
C LYS A 23 -7.91 3.45 29.36
N ASN A 24 -7.10 4.30 28.73
CA ASN A 24 -7.60 5.37 27.89
C ASN A 24 -8.18 4.76 26.61
N SER A 25 -9.51 4.62 26.55
CA SER A 25 -10.23 4.06 25.39
C SER A 25 -9.88 4.82 24.12
N SER A 26 -9.88 4.12 22.97
CA SER A 26 -9.66 4.75 21.66
C SER A 26 -10.71 5.80 21.34
N THR A 27 -11.89 5.68 21.94
CA THR A 27 -13.04 6.58 21.80
C THR A 27 -13.02 7.75 22.78
N ALA A 28 -11.96 7.90 23.59
CA ALA A 28 -11.86 9.04 24.49
C ALA A 28 -11.78 10.36 23.67
N PRO A 29 -12.55 11.40 24.01
CA PRO A 29 -12.66 12.62 23.22
C PRO A 29 -11.31 13.31 23.00
N ARG A 30 -10.44 13.30 24.02
CA ARG A 30 -9.06 13.81 23.89
C ARG A 30 -8.25 13.08 22.82
N LYS A 31 -8.39 11.75 22.72
CA LYS A 31 -7.68 10.98 21.69
C LYS A 31 -8.21 11.31 20.30
N LEU A 32 -9.53 11.45 20.14
CA LEU A 32 -10.13 11.82 18.87
C LEU A 32 -9.58 13.16 18.34
N VAL A 33 -9.54 14.17 19.20
CA VAL A 33 -8.98 15.50 18.84
C VAL A 33 -7.51 15.42 18.46
N ILE A 34 -6.69 14.68 19.21
CA ILE A 34 -5.27 14.49 18.90
C ILE A 34 -5.11 13.78 17.55
N THR A 35 -5.90 12.74 17.30
CA THR A 35 -5.86 12.02 16.03
C THR A 35 -6.32 12.88 14.86
N ALA A 36 -7.34 13.71 15.02
CA ALA A 36 -7.82 14.62 13.97
C ALA A 36 -6.74 15.64 13.59
N ARG A 37 -6.14 16.32 14.59
CA ARG A 37 -5.04 17.26 14.37
C ARG A 37 -3.82 16.60 13.71
N PHE A 38 -3.55 15.35 14.05
CA PHE A 38 -2.49 14.58 13.40
C PHE A 38 -2.78 14.35 11.92
N ARG A 39 -4.04 14.02 11.57
CA ARG A 39 -4.47 13.80 10.18
C ARG A 39 -4.36 15.07 9.34
N GLU A 40 -4.79 16.20 9.88
CA GLU A 40 -4.71 17.51 9.22
C GLU A 40 -3.25 17.85 8.88
N LYS A 41 -2.35 17.73 9.87
CA LYS A 41 -0.91 17.95 9.66
C LYS A 41 -0.29 16.96 8.68
N ALA A 42 -0.77 15.73 8.65
CA ALA A 42 -0.28 14.73 7.72
C ALA A 42 -0.68 15.07 6.27
N ALA A 43 -1.91 15.55 6.06
CA ALA A 43 -2.37 16.01 4.75
C ALA A 43 -1.56 17.22 4.26
N GLU A 44 -1.33 18.20 5.14
CA GLU A 44 -0.52 19.38 4.85
C GLU A 44 0.94 19.00 4.49
N ALA A 45 1.56 18.10 5.27
CA ALA A 45 2.91 17.61 4.98
C ALA A 45 3.01 16.88 3.62
N VAL A 46 1.96 16.15 3.21
CA VAL A 46 1.91 15.50 1.89
C VAL A 46 1.81 16.54 0.77
N GLN A 47 1.03 17.61 0.95
CA GLN A 47 0.95 18.69 -0.04
C GLN A 47 2.31 19.33 -0.31
N TYR A 48 3.07 19.65 0.73
CA TYR A 48 4.44 20.13 0.56
C TYR A 48 5.34 19.11 -0.17
N ARG A 49 5.13 17.82 0.09
CA ARG A 49 5.88 16.77 -0.60
C ARG A 49 5.52 16.68 -2.09
N LEU A 50 4.26 16.87 -2.46
CA LEU A 50 3.80 16.94 -3.85
C LEU A 50 4.37 18.17 -4.58
N LEU A 51 4.57 19.28 -3.86
CA LEU A 51 5.25 20.48 -4.36
C LEU A 51 6.78 20.32 -4.48
N GLY A 52 7.33 19.14 -4.12
CA GLY A 52 8.76 18.83 -4.27
C GLY A 52 9.64 19.19 -3.07
N TYR A 53 9.07 19.65 -1.96
CA TYR A 53 9.84 20.04 -0.77
C TYR A 53 10.53 18.82 -0.13
N LYS A 54 11.78 19.00 0.33
CA LYS A 54 12.52 18.00 1.12
C LYS A 54 12.00 17.97 2.55
N PHE A 55 12.17 16.85 3.26
CA PHE A 55 11.68 16.68 4.64
C PHE A 55 12.18 17.76 5.61
N GLN A 56 13.41 18.24 5.43
CA GLN A 56 13.95 19.34 6.23
C GLN A 56 13.18 20.64 5.98
N GLN A 57 12.87 20.97 4.73
CA GLN A 57 12.11 22.17 4.40
C GLN A 57 10.67 22.09 4.91
N ILE A 58 10.05 20.91 4.88
CA ILE A 58 8.73 20.68 5.48
C ILE A 58 8.78 20.89 7.00
N ALA A 59 9.84 20.41 7.64
CA ALA A 59 10.04 20.56 9.08
C ALA A 59 10.19 22.04 9.47
N ASP A 60 10.96 22.80 8.69
CA ASP A 60 11.17 24.24 8.88
C ASP A 60 9.86 25.02 8.68
N GLU A 61 9.12 24.72 7.61
CA GLU A 61 7.86 25.40 7.27
C GLU A 61 6.77 25.15 8.31
N MET A 62 6.60 23.89 8.72
CA MET A 62 5.60 23.49 9.71
C MET A 62 6.07 23.71 11.16
N LYS A 63 7.32 24.15 11.37
CA LYS A 63 7.98 24.32 12.67
C LYS A 63 7.91 23.05 13.53
N ILE A 64 8.23 21.91 12.92
CA ILE A 64 8.25 20.59 13.55
C ILE A 64 9.63 19.95 13.43
N ASP A 65 9.85 18.87 14.16
CA ASP A 65 11.06 18.06 14.01
C ASP A 65 11.08 17.29 12.67
N ILE A 66 12.27 17.07 12.12
CA ILE A 66 12.48 16.37 10.84
C ILE A 66 11.95 14.93 10.91
N ALA A 67 12.19 14.23 12.03
CA ALA A 67 11.68 12.87 12.19
C ALA A 67 10.14 12.85 12.28
N TYR A 68 9.55 13.90 12.85
CA TYR A 68 8.10 14.07 12.89
C TYR A 68 7.50 14.35 11.49
N ALA A 69 8.14 15.19 10.68
CA ALA A 69 7.74 15.42 9.28
C ALA A 69 7.79 14.12 8.47
N HIS A 70 8.86 13.33 8.59
CA HIS A 70 8.96 12.02 7.94
C HIS A 70 7.83 11.08 8.39
N ARG A 71 7.51 11.05 9.69
CA ARG A 71 6.43 10.21 10.23
C ARG A 71 5.06 10.59 9.68
N LEU A 72 4.77 11.89 9.52
CA LEU A 72 3.51 12.38 8.96
C LEU A 72 3.34 11.92 7.50
N VAL A 73 4.35 12.16 6.67
CA VAL A 73 4.32 11.77 5.25
C VAL A 73 4.23 10.25 5.09
N LYS A 74 5.03 9.50 5.86
CA LYS A 74 4.99 8.03 5.82
C LYS A 74 3.62 7.49 6.23
N TRP A 75 3.06 7.98 7.33
CA TRP A 75 1.74 7.55 7.79
C TRP A 75 0.65 7.84 6.77
N ALA A 76 0.75 8.98 6.05
CA ALA A 76 -0.22 9.35 5.04
C ALA A 76 -0.10 8.45 3.81
N LYS A 77 1.13 8.18 3.36
CA LYS A 77 1.42 7.25 2.26
C LYS A 77 0.95 5.83 2.56
N ASP A 78 1.21 5.33 3.77
CA ASP A 78 0.78 3.99 4.20
C ASP A 78 -0.76 3.86 4.30
N ARG A 79 -1.49 4.98 4.31
CA ARG A 79 -2.95 5.05 4.39
C ARG A 79 -3.61 5.58 3.13
N GLU A 80 -2.81 5.93 2.13
CA GLU A 80 -3.32 6.18 0.81
C GLU A 80 -4.07 4.92 0.38
N PRO A 81 -5.32 5.03 -0.10
CA PRO A 81 -6.09 3.87 -0.50
C PRO A 81 -5.30 3.17 -1.61
N VAL A 82 -4.64 2.08 -1.23
CA VAL A 82 -4.13 1.12 -2.19
C VAL A 82 -5.40 0.50 -2.76
N GLU A 83 -5.81 0.98 -3.93
CA GLU A 83 -6.93 0.38 -4.66
C GLU A 83 -6.72 -1.13 -4.69
N GLY A 84 -7.75 -1.87 -4.29
CA GLY A 84 -7.66 -3.32 -4.33
C GLY A 84 -7.31 -3.74 -5.76
N ALA A 85 -6.51 -4.81 -5.93
CA ALA A 85 -6.15 -5.28 -7.28
C ALA A 85 -7.40 -5.50 -8.18
N ALA A 86 -8.55 -5.81 -7.58
CA ALA A 86 -9.84 -5.89 -8.26
C ALA A 86 -10.40 -4.53 -8.70
N GLU A 87 -10.31 -3.50 -7.85
CA GLU A 87 -10.78 -2.14 -8.15
C GLU A 87 -9.93 -1.51 -9.26
N LEU A 88 -8.60 -1.66 -9.16
CA LEU A 88 -7.69 -1.20 -10.19
C LEU A 88 -7.92 -1.93 -11.51
N LYS A 89 -8.20 -3.25 -11.46
CA LYS A 89 -8.58 -4.02 -12.65
C LYS A 89 -9.89 -3.53 -13.28
N ALA A 90 -10.91 -3.23 -12.49
CA ALA A 90 -12.17 -2.68 -12.98
C ALA A 90 -11.96 -1.32 -13.65
N LEU A 91 -11.27 -0.40 -12.98
CA LEU A 91 -10.99 0.93 -13.50
C LEU A 91 -10.12 0.90 -14.78
N MET A 92 -9.16 -0.04 -14.87
CA MET A 92 -8.42 -0.28 -16.11
C MET A 92 -9.32 -0.83 -17.23
N SER A 93 -10.23 -1.74 -16.91
CA SER A 93 -11.20 -2.28 -17.88
C SER A 93 -12.04 -1.16 -18.48
N ASP A 94 -12.61 -0.30 -17.63
CA ASP A 94 -13.44 0.84 -18.05
C ASP A 94 -12.68 1.79 -18.98
N ARG A 95 -11.43 2.12 -18.64
CA ARG A 95 -10.58 2.98 -19.49
C ARG A 95 -10.30 2.34 -20.85
N LEU A 96 -10.01 1.04 -20.88
CA LEU A 96 -9.76 0.32 -22.12
C LEU A 96 -11.02 0.23 -22.98
N GLU A 97 -12.20 0.06 -22.38
CA GLU A 97 -13.48 0.11 -23.09
C GLU A 97 -13.76 1.49 -23.68
N MET A 98 -13.46 2.56 -22.94
CA MET A 98 -13.58 3.93 -23.47
C MET A 98 -12.64 4.17 -24.66
N MET A 99 -11.39 3.70 -24.58
CA MET A 99 -10.45 3.80 -25.70
C MET A 99 -10.94 3.02 -26.91
N LEU A 100 -11.42 1.79 -26.69
CA LEU A 100 -11.92 0.91 -27.74
C LEU A 100 -13.15 1.50 -28.44
N THR A 101 -14.11 2.03 -27.68
CA THR A 101 -15.31 2.66 -28.26
C THR A 101 -14.96 3.91 -29.08
N GLY A 102 -13.95 4.67 -28.66
CA GLY A 102 -13.43 5.81 -29.42
C GLY A 102 -12.78 5.45 -30.76
N THR A 103 -12.10 4.30 -30.85
CA THR A 103 -11.38 3.88 -32.07
C THR A 103 -12.19 2.96 -32.99
N LEU A 104 -13.22 2.29 -32.47
CA LEU A 104 -14.01 1.29 -33.19
C LEU A 104 -14.69 1.85 -34.45
N GLY A 105 -15.23 3.08 -34.40
CA GLY A 105 -15.89 3.70 -35.55
C GLY A 105 -14.96 3.82 -36.76
N ASN A 106 -13.82 4.47 -36.56
CA ASN A 106 -12.80 4.65 -37.62
C ASN A 106 -12.24 3.29 -38.10
N ALA A 107 -12.10 2.33 -37.18
CA ALA A 107 -11.65 0.99 -37.54
C ALA A 107 -12.61 0.29 -38.51
N PHE A 108 -13.93 0.46 -38.33
CA PHE A 108 -14.94 -0.07 -39.26
C PHE A 108 -14.98 0.66 -40.60
N GLU A 109 -14.59 1.94 -40.64
CA GLU A 109 -14.46 2.72 -41.87
C GLU A 109 -13.21 2.36 -42.69
N GLY A 110 -12.34 1.50 -42.16
CA GLY A 110 -11.17 0.98 -42.87
C GLY A 110 -9.86 1.72 -42.57
N ASP A 111 -9.83 2.59 -41.56
CA ASP A 111 -8.59 3.20 -41.09
C ASP A 111 -7.68 2.13 -40.45
N SER A 112 -6.57 1.84 -41.11
CA SER A 112 -5.61 0.82 -40.67
C SER A 112 -4.97 1.13 -39.31
N GLU A 113 -4.78 2.41 -38.98
CA GLU A 113 -4.21 2.78 -37.68
C GLU A 113 -5.22 2.53 -36.55
N ALA A 114 -6.48 2.89 -36.77
CA ALA A 114 -7.57 2.64 -35.83
C ALA A 114 -7.82 1.14 -35.63
N GLN A 115 -7.69 0.32 -36.68
CA GLN A 115 -7.79 -1.14 -36.59
C GLN A 115 -6.70 -1.73 -35.70
N GLU A 116 -5.45 -1.32 -35.89
CA GLU A 116 -4.33 -1.81 -35.08
C GLU A 116 -4.45 -1.35 -33.62
N GLN A 117 -4.87 -0.10 -33.38
CA GLN A 117 -5.14 0.39 -32.02
C GLN A 117 -6.26 -0.39 -31.33
N SER A 118 -7.34 -0.69 -32.05
CA SER A 118 -8.46 -1.48 -31.53
C SER A 118 -8.02 -2.91 -31.19
N ARG A 119 -7.23 -3.55 -32.07
CA ARG A 119 -6.64 -4.88 -31.81
C ARG A 119 -5.78 -4.88 -30.56
N ARG A 120 -4.83 -3.93 -30.43
CA ARG A 120 -3.96 -3.82 -29.24
C ARG A 120 -4.76 -3.61 -27.96
N THR A 121 -5.80 -2.78 -28.00
CA THR A 121 -6.66 -2.53 -26.84
C THR A 121 -7.38 -3.82 -26.41
N MET A 122 -7.92 -4.58 -27.36
CA MET A 122 -8.53 -5.89 -27.08
C MET A 122 -7.51 -6.91 -26.53
N GLU A 123 -6.28 -6.94 -27.04
CA GLU A 123 -5.21 -7.80 -26.51
C GLU A 123 -4.86 -7.45 -25.06
N ILE A 124 -4.78 -6.16 -24.73
CA ILE A 124 -4.52 -5.71 -23.37
C ILE A 124 -5.68 -6.09 -22.44
N GLN A 125 -6.93 -5.93 -22.87
CA GLN A 125 -8.10 -6.39 -22.12
C GLN A 125 -8.03 -7.90 -21.86
N ALA A 126 -7.78 -8.71 -22.88
CA ALA A 126 -7.67 -10.16 -22.72
C ALA A 126 -6.52 -10.57 -21.79
N LYS A 127 -5.38 -9.85 -21.80
CA LYS A 127 -4.29 -10.05 -20.80
C LYS A 127 -4.73 -9.67 -19.39
N LEU A 128 -5.42 -8.54 -19.22
CA LEU A 128 -5.95 -8.08 -17.94
C LEU A 128 -6.94 -9.08 -17.33
N HIS A 129 -7.75 -9.72 -18.18
CA HIS A 129 -8.70 -10.76 -17.77
C HIS A 129 -8.10 -12.16 -17.64
N GLY A 130 -6.84 -12.36 -18.03
CA GLY A 130 -6.17 -13.66 -17.97
C GLY A 130 -6.67 -14.66 -19.01
N LEU A 131 -7.22 -14.17 -20.13
CA LEU A 131 -7.68 -15.02 -21.25
C LEU A 131 -6.51 -15.58 -22.08
N TYR A 132 -5.33 -14.96 -22.00
CA TYR A 132 -4.11 -15.51 -22.56
C TYR A 132 -3.45 -16.49 -21.59
N ALA A 133 -3.03 -17.63 -22.11
CA ALA A 133 -2.21 -18.58 -21.36
C ALA A 133 -0.90 -17.91 -20.92
N ALA A 134 -0.47 -18.20 -19.69
CA ALA A 134 0.83 -17.74 -19.23
C ALA A 134 1.92 -18.36 -20.12
N GLN A 135 2.68 -17.53 -20.83
CA GLN A 135 3.85 -17.99 -21.54
C GLN A 135 4.88 -18.45 -20.49
N LYS A 136 5.13 -19.76 -20.42
CA LYS A 136 6.23 -20.30 -19.63
C LYS A 136 7.53 -19.92 -20.32
N LEU A 137 8.22 -18.94 -19.76
CA LEU A 137 9.60 -18.65 -20.14
C LEU A 137 10.48 -19.66 -19.39
N GLU A 138 11.01 -20.66 -20.10
CA GLU A 138 12.02 -21.54 -19.53
C GLU A 138 13.35 -20.80 -19.49
N HIS A 139 13.86 -20.56 -18.28
CA HIS A 139 15.22 -20.06 -18.09
C HIS A 139 16.18 -21.25 -18.07
N SER A 140 16.64 -21.70 -19.24
CA SER A 140 17.74 -22.67 -19.36
C SER A 140 19.09 -21.95 -19.27
N GLY A 141 19.39 -21.42 -18.09
CA GLY A 141 20.73 -20.94 -17.74
C GLY A 141 21.41 -21.95 -16.83
N GLU A 142 22.26 -22.83 -17.37
CA GLU A 142 23.23 -23.56 -16.56
C GLU A 142 24.26 -22.54 -16.06
N VAL A 143 24.01 -21.96 -14.89
CA VAL A 143 24.91 -21.00 -14.26
C VAL A 143 26.02 -21.78 -13.56
N ALA A 144 27.05 -22.15 -14.32
CA ALA A 144 28.35 -22.52 -13.75
C ALA A 144 29.00 -21.27 -13.15
N GLY A 145 28.62 -20.94 -11.91
CA GLY A 145 29.27 -19.91 -11.10
C GLY A 145 28.62 -18.53 -11.16
N GLY A 146 27.72 -18.25 -10.21
CA GLY A 146 27.55 -16.98 -9.50
C GLY A 146 27.46 -15.64 -10.25
N GLY A 147 27.32 -15.62 -11.57
CA GLY A 147 27.27 -14.40 -12.40
C GLY A 147 25.84 -14.01 -12.76
N THR A 148 25.56 -12.71 -12.75
CA THR A 148 24.30 -12.08 -13.19
C THR A 148 23.79 -12.66 -14.51
N SER A 149 22.55 -13.13 -14.52
CA SER A 149 21.87 -13.63 -15.72
C SER A 149 21.75 -12.53 -16.77
N VAL A 150 22.52 -12.64 -17.86
CA VAL A 150 22.37 -11.81 -19.04
C VAL A 150 21.23 -12.38 -19.88
N ILE A 151 20.14 -11.63 -20.00
CA ILE A 151 19.02 -11.99 -20.88
C ILE A 151 19.42 -11.59 -22.29
N VAL A 152 19.83 -12.57 -23.10
CA VAL A 152 20.03 -12.38 -24.53
C VAL A 152 18.68 -12.57 -25.22
N ILE A 153 18.02 -11.47 -25.57
CA ILE A 153 16.85 -11.51 -26.44
C ILE A 153 17.37 -11.74 -27.85
N SER A 154 17.22 -12.96 -28.37
CA SER A 154 17.55 -13.28 -29.75
C SER A 154 16.65 -12.48 -30.70
N SER A 155 17.25 -11.89 -31.72
CA SER A 155 16.57 -11.07 -32.75
C SER A 155 15.60 -11.86 -33.64
N ASP A 156 15.55 -13.18 -33.52
CA ASP A 156 14.72 -14.05 -34.38
C ASP A 156 13.25 -14.13 -33.93
N ASP A 157 12.93 -13.78 -32.68
CA ASP A 157 11.54 -13.77 -32.16
C ASP A 157 10.76 -12.48 -32.48
N ALA A 158 11.38 -11.53 -33.19
CA ALA A 158 10.80 -10.22 -33.52
C ALA A 158 10.05 -10.16 -34.86
N LYS A 159 9.68 -11.30 -35.45
CA LYS A 159 8.84 -11.35 -36.66
C LYS A 159 7.47 -11.96 -36.36
N LEU A 160 6.53 -11.07 -36.04
CA LEU A 160 5.10 -11.22 -36.31
C LEU A 160 4.63 -9.96 -37.03
#